data_AF-A0A7Z8PBB7-F1
#
_entry.id   AF-A0A7Z8PBB7-F1
#
_cell.length_a   1.000
_cell.length_b   1.000
_cell.length_c   1.000
_cell.angle_alpha   90.00
_cell.angle_beta   90.00
_cell.angle_gamma   90.00
#
_symmetry.space_group_name_H-M   'P 1'
#
loop_
_entity.id
_entity.type
_entity.pdbx_description
1 polymer ?
#
loop_
_entity_poly.entity_id
_entity_poly.type
_entity_poly.pdbx_seq_one_letter_code
_entity_poly.pdbx_strand_id
1 'polypeptide(L)'
;MKELEQKLEPLLAVDVNELALDRISDGTSWPARCLTNLRNAHEQGDAAAIGHWQAEYQAALEWARDLIAWGHLLAQNQLSNLDFQQANSELFQAMVPAYKNLRGGYNPNSHVGRFPAGTNGLYGIWNWLEVERQADLLLAPDAQWEELARQPFAHPSVLAVPPPYRASAAQIRQALPPNAQATWEEALSAPYERSFVIAALARYQKVQALEQVADVMTLAAQQWPRQEIPLWALMDALPWRAGDSFAGMEWADRFSPAVSKLMPQRLPNQKPQRFAALHQLVYNRYQQCEYSGLVLTLREALQRNSMDCIRVTDLYGALWRNMGQAGFLPIRQIRAGMGHTIAGLILHPGDRGEVIISMDGMIAENRPRRWPDTAGGGQSGELVCNELFYRGLDGYVFLEGVIVRGSQAGTRIQAAVPWLPGRQEATRSNLDR
;
A
#
# COMPACT_ATOMS: atom_id res chain seq x y z
N MET A 1 3.09 19.57 -0.91
CA MET A 1 4.30 19.37 -0.08
C MET A 1 4.84 20.61 0.57
N LYS A 2 5.39 21.60 -0.15
CA LYS A 2 5.89 22.82 0.51
C LYS A 2 4.86 23.51 1.41
N GLU A 3 3.60 23.55 0.98
CA GLU A 3 2.49 24.05 1.80
C GLU A 3 2.21 23.17 3.03
N LEU A 4 2.34 21.85 2.89
CA LEU A 4 2.15 20.91 4.00
C LEU A 4 3.29 21.04 5.03
N GLU A 5 4.53 21.13 4.57
CA GLU A 5 5.69 21.41 5.42
C GLU A 5 5.50 22.75 6.14
N GLN A 6 5.10 23.81 5.44
CA GLN A 6 4.80 25.10 6.06
C GLN A 6 3.70 25.02 7.13
N LYS A 7 2.71 24.14 6.98
CA LYS A 7 1.64 23.93 7.97
C LYS A 7 2.09 23.06 9.15
N LEU A 8 2.92 22.03 8.91
CA LEU A 8 3.29 21.04 9.92
C LEU A 8 4.61 21.32 10.63
N GLU A 9 5.62 21.89 9.96
CA GLU A 9 6.93 22.23 10.55
C GLU A 9 6.82 23.13 11.80
N PRO A 10 5.93 24.14 11.85
CA PRO A 10 5.74 24.94 13.06
C PRO A 10 5.32 24.10 14.27
N LEU A 11 4.53 23.02 14.07
CA LEU A 11 4.16 22.07 15.13
C LEU A 11 5.36 21.30 15.65
N LEU A 12 6.30 20.96 14.76
CA LEU A 12 7.48 20.15 15.08
C LEU A 12 8.61 20.96 15.72
N ALA A 13 8.59 22.28 15.55
CA ALA A 13 9.55 23.22 16.13
C ALA A 13 9.19 23.65 17.57
N VAL A 14 8.08 23.15 18.13
CA VAL A 14 7.69 23.38 19.53
C VAL A 14 8.33 22.30 20.39
N ASP A 15 9.25 22.68 21.28
CA ASP A 15 9.65 21.79 22.38
C ASP A 15 8.40 21.52 23.23
N VAL A 16 8.10 20.24 23.47
CA VAL A 16 6.97 19.82 24.31
C VAL A 16 7.06 20.45 25.71
N ASN A 17 8.27 20.82 26.14
CA ASN A 17 8.52 21.49 27.41
C ASN A 17 8.32 23.02 27.37
N GLU A 18 8.27 23.65 26.18
CA GLU A 18 8.20 25.12 26.05
C GLU A 18 6.77 25.68 25.89
N LEU A 19 5.73 24.83 25.75
CA LEU A 19 4.29 25.23 25.75
C LEU A 19 3.94 26.48 24.88
N ALA A 20 4.69 26.72 23.81
CA ALA A 20 4.60 27.93 23.00
C ALA A 20 3.46 27.86 21.98
N LEU A 21 2.28 28.38 22.35
CA LEU A 21 1.05 28.40 21.53
C LEU A 21 1.15 29.31 20.29
N ASP A 22 2.04 30.30 20.29
CA ASP A 22 2.09 31.38 19.30
C ASP A 22 2.39 30.91 17.87
N ARG A 23 2.74 29.63 17.70
CA ARG A 23 3.11 29.01 16.41
C ARG A 23 2.01 28.12 15.81
N ILE A 24 0.88 27.91 16.48
CA ILE A 24 -0.23 27.07 15.97
C ILE A 24 -1.44 27.96 15.68
N SER A 25 -1.62 28.33 14.41
CA SER A 25 -2.29 29.58 13.98
C SER A 25 -3.81 29.70 14.19
N ASP A 26 -4.51 28.76 14.81
CA ASP A 26 -5.96 28.89 15.05
C ASP A 26 -6.47 28.36 16.39
N GLY A 27 -5.65 27.67 17.19
CA GLY A 27 -6.09 27.09 18.48
C GLY A 27 -7.12 25.96 18.38
N THR A 28 -7.53 25.56 17.18
CA THR A 28 -8.67 24.66 16.94
C THR A 28 -8.31 23.28 16.39
N SER A 29 -7.13 23.13 15.80
CA SER A 29 -6.57 21.85 15.35
C SER A 29 -6.37 20.86 16.51
N TRP A 30 -6.25 19.56 16.19
CA TRP A 30 -6.05 18.53 17.23
C TRP A 30 -4.80 18.76 18.08
N PRO A 31 -3.59 19.02 17.52
CA PRO A 31 -2.41 19.36 18.30
C PRO A 31 -2.63 20.59 19.21
N ALA A 32 -3.30 21.64 18.71
CA ALA A 32 -3.56 22.85 19.48
C ALA A 32 -4.50 22.60 20.67
N ARG A 33 -5.51 21.75 20.50
CA ARG A 33 -6.43 21.33 21.57
C ARG A 33 -5.72 20.51 22.63
N CYS A 34 -4.87 19.56 22.22
CA CYS A 34 -4.06 18.79 23.16
C CYS A 34 -3.17 19.71 24.00
N LEU A 35 -2.49 20.65 23.36
CA LEU A 35 -1.61 21.61 24.02
C LEU A 35 -2.38 22.55 24.96
N THR A 36 -3.54 23.04 24.55
CA THR A 36 -4.44 23.85 25.40
C THR A 36 -4.87 23.08 26.64
N ASN A 37 -5.32 21.84 26.48
CA ASN A 37 -5.73 21.01 27.61
C ASN A 37 -4.56 20.63 28.53
N LEU A 38 -3.37 20.40 27.97
CA LEU A 38 -2.14 20.19 28.75
C LEU A 38 -1.81 21.41 29.62
N ARG A 39 -1.91 22.63 29.07
CA ARG A 39 -1.71 23.87 29.82
C ARG A 39 -2.74 24.02 30.95
N ASN A 40 -4.02 23.80 30.66
CA ASN A 40 -5.07 23.85 31.67
C ASN A 40 -4.82 22.84 32.80
N ALA A 41 -4.35 21.64 32.47
CA ALA A 41 -4.00 20.61 33.46
C ALA A 41 -2.80 21.03 34.33
N HIS A 42 -1.78 21.68 33.74
CA HIS A 42 -0.66 22.27 34.48
C HIS A 42 -1.10 23.38 35.45
N GLU A 43 -1.96 24.29 35.00
CA GLU A 43 -2.50 25.39 35.81
C GLU A 43 -3.34 24.86 36.99
N GLN A 44 -4.03 23.74 36.80
CA GLN A 44 -4.85 23.08 37.83
C GLN A 44 -4.06 22.13 38.74
N GLY A 45 -2.80 21.82 38.39
CA GLY A 45 -2.00 20.84 39.12
C GLY A 45 -2.51 19.39 39.01
N ASP A 46 -3.28 19.07 37.97
CA ASP A 46 -3.83 17.72 37.75
C ASP A 46 -2.79 16.83 37.05
N ALA A 47 -2.00 16.10 37.85
CA ALA A 47 -0.95 15.21 37.36
C ALA A 47 -1.46 14.13 36.38
N ALA A 48 -2.67 13.62 36.57
CA ALA A 48 -3.23 12.61 35.69
C ALA A 48 -3.61 13.20 34.33
N ALA A 49 -4.26 14.36 34.33
CA ALA A 49 -4.58 15.08 33.09
C ALA A 49 -3.32 15.57 32.37
N ILE A 50 -2.28 16.00 33.08
CA ILE A 50 -0.98 16.35 32.49
C ILE A 50 -0.42 15.18 31.68
N GLY A 51 -0.29 14.00 32.31
CA GLY A 51 0.26 12.82 31.63
C GLY A 51 -0.58 12.38 30.42
N HIS A 52 -1.91 12.44 30.54
CA HIS A 52 -2.82 12.11 29.44
C HIS A 52 -2.66 13.09 28.25
N TRP A 53 -2.79 14.39 28.47
CA TRP A 53 -2.74 15.38 27.39
C TRP A 53 -1.34 15.53 26.80
N GLN A 54 -0.29 15.25 27.57
CA GLN A 54 1.07 15.14 27.05
C GLN A 54 1.19 13.98 26.04
N ALA A 55 0.64 12.80 26.36
CA ALA A 55 0.65 11.66 25.45
C ALA A 55 -0.16 11.92 24.17
N GLU A 56 -1.32 12.59 24.31
CA GLU A 56 -2.15 13.02 23.17
C GLU A 56 -1.40 13.98 22.24
N TYR A 57 -0.75 15.00 22.81
CA TYR A 57 0.03 15.95 22.06
C TYR A 57 1.21 15.29 21.35
N GLN A 58 1.95 14.42 22.06
CA GLN A 58 3.06 13.68 21.47
C GLN A 58 2.60 12.79 20.30
N ALA A 59 1.51 12.04 20.46
CA ALA A 59 0.95 11.21 19.39
C ALA A 59 0.57 12.04 18.15
N ALA A 60 -0.02 13.23 18.37
CA ALA A 60 -0.36 14.15 17.28
C ALA A 60 0.89 14.65 16.53
N LEU A 61 1.97 14.99 17.25
CA LEU A 61 3.25 15.41 16.65
C LEU A 61 3.92 14.26 15.88
N GLU A 62 3.90 13.05 16.44
CA GLU A 62 4.47 11.87 15.80
C GLU A 62 3.71 11.49 14.53
N TRP A 63 2.39 11.64 14.51
CA TRP A 63 1.59 11.49 13.30
C TRP A 63 1.93 12.57 12.26
N ALA A 64 2.09 13.83 12.66
CA ALA A 64 2.54 14.90 11.76
C ALA A 64 3.91 14.59 11.13
N ARG A 65 4.88 14.12 11.92
CA ARG A 65 6.21 13.69 11.42
C ARG A 65 6.08 12.56 10.40
N ASP A 66 5.20 11.61 10.68
CA ASP A 66 4.97 10.46 9.80
C ASP A 66 4.40 10.89 8.43
N LEU A 67 3.47 11.85 8.42
CA LEU A 67 2.93 12.42 7.19
C LEU A 67 3.97 13.18 6.36
N ILE A 68 4.88 13.92 7.02
CA ILE A 68 6.00 14.58 6.34
C ILE A 68 6.94 13.53 5.74
N ALA A 69 7.28 12.48 6.50
CA ALA A 69 8.14 11.39 6.04
C ALA A 69 7.52 10.68 4.81
N TRP A 70 6.21 10.44 4.82
CA TRP A 70 5.46 9.96 3.66
C TRP A 70 5.59 10.91 2.47
N GLY A 71 5.41 12.21 2.67
CA GLY A 71 5.53 13.19 1.60
C GLY A 71 6.94 13.25 0.99
N HIS A 72 7.99 13.21 1.81
CA HIS A 72 9.38 13.12 1.32
C HIS A 72 9.63 11.84 0.54
N LEU A 73 9.15 10.71 1.04
CA LEU A 73 9.28 9.44 0.35
C LEU A 73 8.55 9.45 -0.99
N LEU A 74 7.32 9.94 -1.06
CA LEU A 74 6.55 9.98 -2.30
C LEU A 74 7.23 10.86 -3.35
N ALA A 75 7.86 11.96 -2.93
CA ALA A 75 8.68 12.78 -3.82
C ALA A 75 9.90 12.01 -4.34
N GLN A 76 10.65 11.34 -3.46
CA GLN A 76 11.80 10.52 -3.84
C GLN A 76 11.41 9.35 -4.75
N ASN A 77 10.31 8.67 -4.44
CA ASN A 77 9.77 7.57 -5.23
C ASN A 77 9.39 8.05 -6.64
N GLN A 78 8.77 9.23 -6.74
CA GLN A 78 8.46 9.84 -8.03
C GLN A 78 9.72 10.21 -8.82
N LEU A 79 10.78 10.69 -8.16
CA LEU A 79 12.07 10.94 -8.81
C LEU A 79 12.69 9.66 -9.36
N SER A 80 12.72 8.56 -8.58
CA SER A 80 13.19 7.25 -9.08
C SER A 80 12.36 6.75 -10.27
N ASN A 81 11.05 6.97 -10.24
CA ASN A 81 10.17 6.64 -11.37
C ASN A 81 10.45 7.52 -12.60
N LEU A 82 10.76 8.81 -12.42
CA LEU A 82 11.17 9.71 -13.51
C LEU A 82 12.54 9.34 -14.09
N ASP A 83 13.48 8.92 -13.25
CA ASP A 83 14.79 8.39 -13.71
C ASP A 83 14.59 7.14 -14.56
N PHE A 84 13.67 6.26 -14.15
CA PHE A 84 13.28 5.10 -14.95
C PHE A 84 12.62 5.52 -16.27
N GLN A 85 11.71 6.50 -16.24
CA GLN A 85 11.11 7.05 -17.45
C GLN A 85 12.17 7.62 -18.41
N GLN A 86 13.13 8.37 -17.90
CA GLN A 86 14.21 8.97 -18.66
C GLN A 86 15.09 7.90 -19.32
N ALA A 87 15.43 6.84 -18.58
CA ALA A 87 16.19 5.71 -19.12
C ALA A 87 15.42 4.95 -20.22
N ASN A 88 14.10 5.07 -20.28
CA ASN A 88 13.25 4.50 -21.33
C ASN A 88 12.91 5.50 -22.47
N SER A 89 13.54 6.68 -22.53
CA SER A 89 13.18 7.75 -23.48
C SER A 89 13.16 7.32 -24.97
N GLU A 90 14.11 6.50 -25.40
CA GLU A 90 14.13 5.94 -26.77
C GLU A 90 12.89 5.09 -27.07
N LEU A 91 12.42 4.33 -26.08
CA LEU A 91 11.27 3.44 -26.21
C LEU A 91 9.98 4.25 -26.33
N PHE A 92 9.87 5.38 -25.61
CA PHE A 92 8.79 6.33 -25.82
C PHE A 92 8.75 6.82 -27.27
N GLN A 93 9.88 7.28 -27.80
CA GLN A 93 9.97 7.78 -29.17
C GLN A 93 9.61 6.71 -30.21
N ALA A 94 10.09 5.48 -30.00
CA ALA A 94 9.81 4.34 -30.88
C ALA A 94 8.32 3.95 -30.89
N MET A 95 7.59 4.17 -29.79
CA MET A 95 6.17 3.84 -29.71
C MET A 95 5.23 4.94 -30.23
N VAL A 96 5.70 6.19 -30.38
CA VAL A 96 4.88 7.31 -30.89
C VAL A 96 4.14 6.98 -32.21
N PRO A 97 4.76 6.34 -33.22
CA PRO A 97 4.07 5.97 -34.46
C PRO A 97 2.93 4.96 -34.24
N ALA A 98 3.15 3.94 -33.40
CA ALA A 98 2.11 2.95 -33.07
C ALA A 98 0.89 3.62 -32.40
N TYR A 99 1.14 4.65 -31.58
CA TYR A 99 0.09 5.40 -30.89
C TYR A 99 -0.67 6.39 -31.78
N LYS A 100 -0.02 7.01 -32.77
CA LYS A 100 -0.71 7.82 -33.81
C LYS A 100 -1.72 7.00 -34.60
N ASN A 101 -1.47 5.69 -34.73
CA ASN A 101 -2.31 4.76 -35.48
C ASN A 101 -3.35 4.04 -34.60
N LEU A 102 -3.44 4.35 -33.30
CA LEU A 102 -4.53 3.84 -32.46
C LEU A 102 -5.87 4.35 -32.99
N ARG A 103 -6.85 3.45 -33.09
CA ARG A 103 -8.23 3.82 -33.41
C ARG A 103 -8.76 4.75 -32.31
N GLY A 104 -8.98 6.03 -32.64
CA GLY A 104 -9.36 7.08 -31.68
C GLY A 104 -8.20 7.94 -31.16
N GLY A 105 -6.96 7.69 -31.62
CA GLY A 105 -5.78 8.46 -31.26
C GLY A 105 -5.25 8.18 -29.85
N TYR A 106 -4.19 8.90 -29.49
CA TYR A 106 -3.65 8.88 -28.14
C TYR A 106 -4.53 9.68 -27.17
N ASN A 107 -4.99 9.04 -26.09
CA ASN A 107 -5.64 9.70 -24.97
C ASN A 107 -4.77 9.51 -23.70
N PRO A 108 -4.19 10.58 -23.14
CA PRO A 108 -3.33 10.47 -21.96
C PRO A 108 -4.05 9.85 -20.76
N ASN A 109 -5.36 10.09 -20.61
CA ASN A 109 -6.13 9.61 -19.46
C ASN A 109 -6.35 8.09 -19.48
N SER A 110 -6.41 7.46 -20.65
CA SER A 110 -6.65 6.02 -20.79
C SER A 110 -5.41 5.22 -21.20
N HIS A 111 -4.36 5.89 -21.68
CA HIS A 111 -3.17 5.23 -22.23
C HIS A 111 -1.88 5.47 -21.43
N VAL A 112 -1.87 6.34 -20.40
CA VAL A 112 -0.63 6.60 -19.64
C VAL A 112 -0.04 5.34 -18.98
N GLY A 113 -0.87 4.40 -18.52
CA GLY A 113 -0.41 3.10 -17.99
C GLY A 113 0.15 2.13 -19.04
N ARG A 114 0.30 2.54 -20.30
CA ARG A 114 0.94 1.77 -21.38
C ARG A 114 2.38 2.22 -21.64
N PHE A 115 2.87 3.20 -20.88
CA PHE A 115 4.24 3.67 -21.00
C PHE A 115 5.10 3.26 -19.80
N PRO A 116 6.42 3.09 -20.00
CA PRO A 116 7.36 2.96 -18.90
C PRO A 116 7.17 4.10 -17.90
N ALA A 117 7.12 3.78 -16.61
CA ALA A 117 6.88 4.68 -15.49
C ALA A 117 5.51 5.39 -15.47
N GLY A 118 4.64 5.17 -16.47
CA GLY A 118 3.34 5.84 -16.55
C GLY A 118 2.33 5.33 -15.52
N THR A 119 2.45 4.05 -15.12
CA THR A 119 1.57 3.42 -14.14
C THR A 119 1.73 4.03 -12.75
N ASN A 120 2.97 4.36 -12.35
CA ASN A 120 3.21 4.97 -11.03
C ASN A 120 2.55 6.35 -10.90
N GLY A 121 2.43 7.13 -11.98
CA GLY A 121 1.72 8.40 -11.94
C GLY A 121 0.26 8.25 -11.52
N LEU A 122 -0.35 7.11 -11.83
CA LEU A 122 -1.73 6.78 -11.43
C LEU A 122 -1.80 6.04 -10.09
N TYR A 123 -0.77 5.27 -9.71
CA TYR A 123 -0.74 4.56 -8.43
C TYR A 123 -0.36 5.47 -7.27
N GLY A 124 0.58 6.39 -7.52
CA GLY A 124 1.14 7.32 -6.56
C GLY A 124 0.18 8.43 -6.12
N ILE A 125 -0.75 8.85 -6.99
CA ILE A 125 -1.64 10.00 -6.70
C ILE A 125 -2.51 9.75 -5.46
N TRP A 126 -2.99 8.52 -5.27
CA TRP A 126 -3.83 8.17 -4.13
C TRP A 126 -3.05 8.25 -2.81
N ASN A 127 -1.75 7.95 -2.82
CA ASN A 127 -0.91 8.15 -1.63
C ASN A 127 -0.79 9.64 -1.28
N TRP A 128 -0.62 10.51 -2.27
CA TRP A 128 -0.57 11.96 -2.06
C TRP A 128 -1.88 12.50 -1.47
N LEU A 129 -3.00 12.11 -2.07
CA LEU A 129 -4.34 12.50 -1.58
C LEU A 129 -4.57 11.98 -0.15
N GLU A 130 -4.04 10.81 0.20
CA GLU A 130 -4.18 10.29 1.56
C GLU A 130 -3.30 11.03 2.58
N VAL A 131 -2.10 11.47 2.20
CA VAL A 131 -1.29 12.38 3.05
C VAL A 131 -2.07 13.66 3.31
N GLU A 132 -2.64 14.28 2.28
CA GLU A 132 -3.45 15.50 2.40
C GLU A 132 -4.69 15.27 3.27
N ARG A 133 -5.45 14.20 3.03
CA ARG A 133 -6.64 13.86 3.82
C ARG A 133 -6.31 13.67 5.30
N GLN A 134 -5.19 13.01 5.63
CA GLN A 134 -4.77 12.82 7.01
C GLN A 134 -4.26 14.12 7.65
N ALA A 135 -3.58 14.97 6.89
CA ALA A 135 -3.17 16.28 7.37
C ALA A 135 -4.38 17.18 7.64
N ASP A 136 -5.37 17.18 6.75
CA ASP A 136 -6.64 17.88 6.97
C ASP A 136 -7.34 17.36 8.21
N LEU A 137 -7.35 16.04 8.41
CA LEU A 137 -7.94 15.42 9.60
C LEU A 137 -7.21 15.85 10.89
N LEU A 138 -5.89 15.97 10.87
CA LEU A 138 -5.08 16.42 12.00
C LEU A 138 -5.28 17.92 12.31
N LEU A 139 -5.45 18.74 11.26
CA LEU A 139 -5.48 20.19 11.36
C LEU A 139 -6.89 20.77 11.46
N ALA A 140 -7.91 20.06 11.00
CA ALA A 140 -9.29 20.55 11.01
C ALA A 140 -9.84 20.68 12.45
N PRO A 141 -10.70 21.67 12.70
CA PRO A 141 -11.45 21.75 13.95
C PRO A 141 -12.45 20.59 14.06
N ASP A 142 -12.26 19.72 15.05
CA ASP A 142 -13.25 18.69 15.38
C ASP A 142 -13.43 18.58 16.89
N ALA A 143 -14.56 19.09 17.38
CA ALA A 143 -14.88 19.08 18.81
C ALA A 143 -15.13 17.67 19.35
N GLN A 144 -15.49 16.71 18.49
CA GLN A 144 -15.75 15.33 18.92
C GLN A 144 -14.47 14.62 19.34
N TRP A 145 -13.31 15.05 18.84
CA TRP A 145 -12.03 14.41 19.15
C TRP A 145 -11.65 14.54 20.62
N GLU A 146 -11.95 15.69 21.22
CA GLU A 146 -11.66 15.91 22.63
C GLU A 146 -12.55 15.03 23.52
N GLU A 147 -13.83 14.88 23.17
CA GLU A 147 -14.74 13.97 23.86
C GLU A 147 -14.27 12.52 23.74
N LEU A 148 -13.90 12.09 22.53
CA LEU A 148 -13.38 10.75 22.26
C LEU A 148 -12.04 10.49 22.96
N ALA A 149 -11.17 11.49 23.06
CA ALA A 149 -9.87 11.37 23.72
C ALA A 149 -10.00 11.21 25.23
N ARG A 150 -11.05 11.76 25.85
CA ARG A 150 -11.31 11.56 27.29
C ARG A 150 -11.86 10.16 27.61
N GLN A 151 -12.24 9.36 26.60
CA GLN A 151 -12.74 8.01 26.83
C GLN A 151 -11.61 7.08 27.30
N PRO A 152 -11.90 6.15 28.23
CA PRO A 152 -10.90 5.21 28.71
C PRO A 152 -10.40 4.30 27.57
N PHE A 153 -9.10 4.08 27.53
CA PHE A 153 -8.46 3.23 26.52
C PHE A 153 -8.36 1.78 27.00
N ALA A 154 -8.60 0.84 26.09
CA ALA A 154 -8.40 -0.58 26.36
C ALA A 154 -6.91 -0.95 26.52
N HIS A 155 -5.99 -0.21 25.90
CA HIS A 155 -4.55 -0.44 25.95
C HIS A 155 -3.77 0.86 25.65
N PRO A 156 -2.62 1.14 26.30
CA PRO A 156 -1.88 2.40 26.10
C PRO A 156 -1.44 2.65 24.65
N SER A 157 -1.09 1.61 23.90
CA SER A 157 -0.59 1.75 22.52
C SER A 157 -1.60 2.39 21.55
N VAL A 158 -2.90 2.32 21.83
CA VAL A 158 -3.93 2.92 20.96
C VAL A 158 -3.91 4.45 20.99
N LEU A 159 -3.22 5.06 21.95
CA LEU A 159 -3.01 6.51 21.99
C LEU A 159 -2.26 7.04 20.76
N ALA A 160 -1.41 6.21 20.15
CA ALA A 160 -0.68 6.56 18.93
C ALA A 160 -1.61 6.72 17.70
N VAL A 161 -2.89 6.34 17.84
CA VAL A 161 -3.92 6.48 16.82
C VAL A 161 -4.88 7.62 17.19
N PRO A 162 -5.38 8.40 16.21
CA PRO A 162 -6.36 9.46 16.45
C PRO A 162 -7.61 8.95 17.17
N PRO A 163 -8.25 9.76 18.05
CA PRO A 163 -9.37 9.34 18.87
C PRO A 163 -10.49 8.57 18.13
N PRO A 164 -10.94 9.00 16.93
CA PRO A 164 -12.02 8.31 16.20
C PRO A 164 -11.74 6.85 15.83
N TYR A 165 -10.47 6.43 15.79
CA TYR A 165 -10.06 5.10 15.30
C TYR A 165 -9.53 4.19 16.42
N ARG A 166 -9.49 4.65 17.67
CA ARG A 166 -8.93 3.88 18.80
C ARG A 166 -9.70 2.61 19.10
N ALA A 167 -11.04 2.68 19.06
CA ALA A 167 -11.89 1.51 19.25
C ALA A 167 -11.60 0.43 18.19
N SER A 168 -11.50 0.85 16.93
CA SER A 168 -11.14 -0.03 15.80
C SER A 168 -9.74 -0.65 15.97
N ALA A 169 -8.75 0.14 16.40
CA ALA A 169 -7.40 -0.34 16.68
C ALA A 169 -7.36 -1.36 17.84
N ALA A 170 -8.13 -1.10 18.90
CA ALA A 170 -8.27 -1.99 20.04
C ALA A 170 -8.97 -3.31 19.66
N GLN A 171 -10.02 -3.24 18.82
CA GLN A 171 -10.74 -4.42 18.34
C GLN A 171 -9.81 -5.35 17.55
N ILE A 172 -9.02 -4.81 16.62
CA ILE A 172 -8.03 -5.61 15.88
C ILE A 172 -7.02 -6.22 16.86
N ARG A 173 -6.44 -5.41 17.76
CA ARG A 173 -5.48 -5.88 18.76
C ARG A 173 -6.03 -7.06 19.58
N GLN A 174 -7.27 -6.98 20.04
CA GLN A 174 -7.90 -8.01 20.86
C GLN A 174 -8.11 -9.33 20.12
N ALA A 175 -8.37 -9.27 18.81
CA ALA A 175 -8.55 -10.46 17.99
C ALA A 175 -7.22 -11.18 17.67
N LEU A 176 -6.10 -10.44 17.68
CA LEU A 176 -4.79 -11.00 17.36
C LEU A 176 -4.28 -11.93 18.47
N PRO A 177 -3.59 -13.03 18.10
CA PRO A 177 -2.91 -13.87 19.07
C PRO A 177 -1.74 -13.11 19.73
N PRO A 178 -1.29 -13.52 20.94
CA PRO A 178 -0.27 -12.78 21.70
C PRO A 178 1.02 -12.50 20.93
N ASN A 179 1.47 -13.41 20.07
CA ASN A 179 2.68 -13.26 19.25
C ASN A 179 2.55 -12.23 18.12
N ALA A 180 1.35 -11.70 17.86
CA ALA A 180 1.11 -10.65 16.88
C ALA A 180 0.62 -9.34 17.51
N GLN A 181 0.25 -9.35 18.79
CA GLN A 181 -0.15 -8.12 19.51
C GLN A 181 1.04 -7.15 19.63
N ALA A 182 2.23 -7.64 19.97
CA ALA A 182 3.43 -6.80 20.05
C ALA A 182 3.77 -6.13 18.71
N THR A 183 3.76 -6.88 17.62
CA THR A 183 3.98 -6.35 16.27
C THR A 183 2.89 -5.35 15.84
N TRP A 184 1.63 -5.58 16.23
CA TRP A 184 0.57 -4.62 15.99
C TRP A 184 0.81 -3.32 16.75
N GLU A 185 1.24 -3.39 18.01
CA GLU A 185 1.58 -2.21 18.82
C GLU A 185 2.77 -1.45 18.25
N GLU A 186 3.79 -2.17 17.76
CA GLU A 186 4.90 -1.60 17.02
C GLU A 186 4.39 -0.82 15.80
N ALA A 187 3.49 -1.41 15.02
CA ALA A 187 2.93 -0.78 13.82
C ALA A 187 2.23 0.56 14.10
N LEU A 188 1.61 0.75 15.27
CA LEU A 188 0.95 2.00 15.65
C LEU A 188 1.96 3.13 15.92
N SER A 189 3.23 2.81 16.12
CA SER A 189 4.28 3.78 16.47
C SER A 189 5.43 3.87 15.45
N ALA A 190 5.57 2.86 14.60
CA ALA A 190 6.63 2.78 13.60
C ALA A 190 6.45 3.80 12.47
N PRO A 191 7.55 4.42 11.98
CA PRO A 191 7.52 5.27 10.81
C PRO A 191 6.91 4.55 9.60
N TYR A 192 6.14 5.30 8.82
CA TYR A 192 5.30 4.93 7.68
C TYR A 192 4.11 4.03 8.01
N GLU A 193 4.26 3.07 8.93
CA GLU A 193 3.22 2.12 9.27
C GLU A 193 2.10 2.76 10.10
N ARG A 194 2.39 3.75 10.96
CA ARG A 194 1.35 4.48 11.72
C ARG A 194 0.30 5.09 10.80
N SER A 195 0.71 5.94 9.85
CA SER A 195 -0.24 6.59 8.91
C SER A 195 -0.93 5.57 8.01
N PHE A 196 -0.25 4.47 7.66
CA PHE A 196 -0.86 3.36 6.92
C PHE A 196 -1.96 2.65 7.71
N VAL A 197 -1.73 2.37 9.01
CA VAL A 197 -2.76 1.81 9.90
C VAL A 197 -3.94 2.78 10.03
N ILE A 198 -3.68 4.08 10.24
CA ILE A 198 -4.73 5.11 10.31
C ILE A 198 -5.57 5.14 9.02
N ALA A 199 -4.90 5.09 7.85
CA ALA A 199 -5.56 5.02 6.56
C ALA A 199 -6.48 3.80 6.46
N ALA A 200 -5.99 2.62 6.86
CA ALA A 200 -6.74 1.38 6.82
C ALA A 200 -7.96 1.40 7.76
N LEU A 201 -7.76 1.79 9.02
CA LEU A 201 -8.83 1.86 10.03
C LEU A 201 -9.96 2.79 9.59
N ALA A 202 -9.63 3.97 9.06
CA ALA A 202 -10.62 4.93 8.57
C ALA A 202 -11.53 4.30 7.49
N ARG A 203 -10.95 3.49 6.61
CA ARG A 203 -11.68 2.85 5.50
C ARG A 203 -12.51 1.67 5.99
N TYR A 204 -11.93 0.82 6.84
CA TYR A 204 -12.64 -0.34 7.39
C TYR A 204 -13.79 0.04 8.30
N GLN A 205 -13.68 1.13 9.05
CA GLN A 205 -14.79 1.68 9.82
C GLN A 205 -15.91 2.14 8.89
N LYS A 206 -15.59 2.84 7.79
CA LYS A 206 -16.59 3.32 6.83
C LYS A 206 -17.34 2.18 6.12
N VAL A 207 -16.64 1.11 5.76
CA VAL A 207 -17.24 -0.05 5.05
C VAL A 207 -17.61 -1.21 5.98
N GLN A 208 -17.53 -1.01 7.30
CA GLN A 208 -17.90 -1.98 8.33
C GLN A 208 -17.22 -3.35 8.15
N ALA A 209 -15.92 -3.34 7.83
CA ALA A 209 -15.16 -4.56 7.52
C ALA A 209 -14.09 -4.92 8.58
N LEU A 210 -14.20 -4.38 9.80
CA LEU A 210 -13.20 -4.59 10.85
C LEU A 210 -13.08 -6.06 11.28
N GLU A 211 -14.20 -6.79 11.34
CA GLU A 211 -14.21 -8.21 11.71
C GLU A 211 -13.45 -9.06 10.69
N GLN A 212 -13.71 -8.84 9.40
CA GLN A 212 -13.05 -9.57 8.31
C GLN A 212 -11.54 -9.29 8.27
N VAL A 213 -11.15 -8.06 8.59
CA VAL A 213 -9.72 -7.69 8.70
C VAL A 213 -9.08 -8.38 9.88
N ALA A 214 -9.73 -8.38 11.05
CA ALA A 214 -9.26 -9.06 12.24
C ALA A 214 -9.07 -10.57 11.98
N ASP A 215 -10.03 -11.23 11.32
CA ASP A 215 -9.93 -12.63 10.92
C ASP A 215 -8.70 -12.89 10.05
N VAL A 216 -8.49 -12.07 9.02
CA VAL A 216 -7.36 -12.23 8.11
C VAL A 216 -6.02 -11.96 8.78
N MET A 217 -5.93 -10.96 9.65
CA MET A 217 -4.69 -10.70 10.39
C MET A 217 -4.38 -11.82 11.39
N THR A 218 -5.40 -12.44 11.98
CA THR A 218 -5.24 -13.65 12.79
C THR A 218 -4.74 -14.83 11.95
N LEU A 219 -5.28 -15.04 10.74
CA LEU A 219 -4.77 -16.04 9.79
C LEU A 219 -3.31 -15.76 9.39
N ALA A 220 -2.93 -14.49 9.27
CA ALA A 220 -1.56 -14.09 8.97
C ALA A 220 -0.63 -14.45 10.14
N ALA A 221 -1.00 -14.10 11.37
CA ALA A 221 -0.23 -14.45 12.56
C ALA A 221 -0.02 -15.97 12.71
N GLN A 222 -1.01 -16.79 12.31
CA GLN A 222 -0.91 -18.25 12.33
C GLN A 222 0.16 -18.82 11.38
N GLN A 223 0.62 -18.06 10.38
CA GLN A 223 1.74 -18.48 9.54
C GLN A 223 3.10 -18.42 10.28
N TRP A 224 3.14 -17.77 11.46
CA TRP A 224 4.30 -17.66 12.34
C TRP A 224 3.99 -18.21 13.75
N PRO A 225 3.63 -19.50 13.93
CA PRO A 225 3.11 -20.01 15.20
C PRO A 225 4.13 -20.13 16.34
N ARG A 226 5.43 -20.03 16.03
CA ARG A 226 6.54 -20.20 17.00
C ARG A 226 7.44 -18.98 17.11
N GLN A 227 7.09 -17.90 16.43
CA GLN A 227 7.91 -16.69 16.37
C GLN A 227 7.00 -15.48 16.23
N GLU A 228 7.56 -14.32 16.52
CA GLU A 228 6.88 -13.05 16.23
C GLU A 228 6.69 -12.91 14.71
N ILE A 229 5.52 -12.42 14.30
CA ILE A 229 5.28 -12.10 12.89
C ILE A 229 6.09 -10.86 12.53
N PRO A 230 6.86 -10.84 11.43
CA PRO A 230 7.55 -9.63 11.02
C PRO A 230 6.56 -8.49 10.70
N LEU A 231 6.89 -7.27 11.11
CA LEU A 231 6.05 -6.07 10.90
C LEU A 231 5.57 -5.93 9.45
N TRP A 232 6.48 -6.02 8.47
CA TRP A 232 6.14 -5.91 7.05
C TRP A 232 5.10 -6.97 6.61
N ALA A 233 5.12 -8.16 7.21
CA ALA A 233 4.24 -9.27 6.86
C ALA A 233 2.84 -9.07 7.45
N LEU A 234 2.76 -8.62 8.70
CA LEU A 234 1.48 -8.24 9.32
C LEU A 234 0.83 -7.09 8.53
N MET A 235 1.62 -6.08 8.16
CA MET A 235 1.13 -4.91 7.42
C MET A 235 0.73 -5.22 5.97
N ASP A 236 1.21 -6.31 5.35
CA ASP A 236 0.75 -6.72 4.01
C ASP A 236 -0.60 -7.45 4.02
N ALA A 237 -1.09 -7.88 5.20
CA ALA A 237 -2.44 -8.43 5.36
C ALA A 237 -3.51 -7.32 5.47
N LEU A 238 -3.11 -6.16 5.98
CA LEU A 238 -3.96 -5.00 6.28
C LEU A 238 -4.51 -4.19 5.08
N PRO A 239 -3.93 -4.15 3.86
CA PRO A 239 -4.42 -3.27 2.79
C PRO A 239 -5.86 -3.59 2.37
N TRP A 240 -6.76 -2.61 2.31
CA TRP A 240 -8.16 -2.82 1.87
C TRP A 240 -8.28 -3.10 0.37
N ARG A 241 -7.25 -2.73 -0.41
CA ARG A 241 -7.09 -3.12 -1.81
C ARG A 241 -6.34 -4.44 -1.89
N ALA A 242 -6.82 -5.31 -2.77
CA ALA A 242 -6.42 -6.71 -2.78
C ALA A 242 -5.20 -6.96 -3.67
N GLY A 243 -5.19 -6.42 -4.87
CA GLY A 243 -4.07 -6.42 -5.81
C GLY A 243 -4.05 -5.09 -6.54
N ASP A 244 -4.10 -5.06 -7.87
CA ASP A 244 -3.83 -3.85 -8.66
C ASP A 244 -4.72 -2.64 -8.28
N SER A 245 -4.16 -1.42 -8.24
CA SER A 245 -4.90 -0.21 -7.84
C SER A 245 -6.00 0.21 -8.81
N PHE A 246 -5.97 -0.23 -10.06
CA PHE A 246 -7.14 -0.07 -10.95
C PHE A 246 -8.24 -1.09 -10.67
N ALA A 247 -7.93 -2.12 -9.88
CA ALA A 247 -8.73 -3.22 -9.32
C ALA A 247 -10.09 -2.87 -8.75
N GLY A 248 -10.00 -2.05 -7.70
CA GLY A 248 -11.05 -1.85 -6.73
C GLY A 248 -11.20 -0.37 -6.43
N MET A 249 -12.19 0.25 -7.07
CA MET A 249 -12.70 1.54 -6.63
C MET A 249 -13.48 1.42 -5.31
N GLU A 250 -14.04 0.26 -5.03
CA GLU A 250 -14.70 -0.03 -3.75
C GLU A 250 -13.69 -0.57 -2.73
N TRP A 251 -13.68 0.04 -1.54
CA TRP A 251 -12.91 -0.48 -0.42
C TRP A 251 -13.52 -1.80 0.06
N ALA A 252 -12.68 -2.72 0.56
CA ALA A 252 -13.08 -4.01 1.09
C ALA A 252 -13.71 -5.00 0.08
N ASP A 253 -13.62 -4.75 -1.23
CA ASP A 253 -14.14 -5.66 -2.26
C ASP A 253 -13.54 -7.08 -2.17
N ARG A 254 -12.31 -7.17 -1.65
CA ARG A 254 -11.64 -8.41 -1.31
C ARG A 254 -12.41 -9.28 -0.31
N PHE A 255 -13.25 -8.70 0.54
CA PHE A 255 -14.06 -9.44 1.52
C PHE A 255 -15.47 -9.78 1.01
N SER A 256 -15.77 -9.48 -0.27
CA SER A 256 -17.08 -9.80 -0.82
C SER A 256 -17.34 -11.32 -0.77
N PRO A 257 -18.60 -11.75 -0.53
CA PRO A 257 -18.94 -13.17 -0.49
C PRO A 257 -18.55 -13.94 -1.76
N ALA A 258 -18.48 -13.26 -2.91
CA ALA A 258 -18.04 -13.86 -4.17
C ALA A 258 -16.55 -14.25 -4.13
N VAL A 259 -15.68 -13.42 -3.55
CA VAL A 259 -14.26 -13.76 -3.34
C VAL A 259 -14.13 -14.89 -2.33
N SER A 260 -14.84 -14.81 -1.21
CA SER A 260 -14.79 -15.85 -0.16
C SER A 260 -15.21 -17.24 -0.67
N LYS A 261 -16.18 -17.30 -1.59
CA LYS A 261 -16.59 -18.57 -2.25
C LYS A 261 -15.52 -19.18 -3.15
N LEU A 262 -14.57 -18.38 -3.64
CA LEU A 262 -13.46 -18.84 -4.47
C LEU A 262 -12.25 -19.29 -3.63
N MET A 263 -12.27 -19.05 -2.32
CA MET A 263 -11.17 -19.44 -1.44
C MET A 263 -11.00 -20.97 -1.44
N PRO A 264 -9.82 -21.48 -1.77
CA PRO A 264 -9.58 -22.92 -1.79
C PRO A 264 -9.62 -23.49 -0.37
N GLN A 265 -10.32 -24.62 -0.18
CA GLN A 265 -10.42 -25.29 1.11
C GLN A 265 -9.09 -25.87 1.59
N ARG A 266 -8.21 -26.24 0.66
CA ARG A 266 -6.88 -26.78 0.93
C ARG A 266 -5.90 -26.26 -0.10
N LEU A 267 -4.73 -25.85 0.39
CA LEU A 267 -3.62 -25.46 -0.44
C LEU A 267 -2.34 -26.13 0.02
N PRO A 268 -1.34 -26.25 -0.87
CA PRO A 268 -0.01 -26.68 -0.49
C PRO A 268 0.58 -25.85 0.67
N ASN A 269 1.38 -26.48 1.51
CA ASN A 269 2.06 -25.83 2.63
C ASN A 269 3.21 -24.92 2.16
N GLN A 270 3.85 -25.24 1.03
CA GLN A 270 4.96 -24.45 0.50
C GLN A 270 4.45 -23.24 -0.27
N LYS A 271 5.01 -22.06 0.05
CA LYS A 271 4.60 -20.76 -0.52
C LYS A 271 4.58 -20.73 -2.07
N PRO A 272 5.60 -21.23 -2.79
CA PRO A 272 5.57 -21.27 -4.26
C PRO A 272 4.51 -22.20 -4.84
N GLN A 273 4.31 -23.37 -4.21
CA GLN A 273 3.30 -24.34 -4.65
C GLN A 273 1.88 -23.81 -4.39
N ARG A 274 1.68 -23.09 -3.28
CA ARG A 274 0.44 -22.39 -2.97
C ARG A 274 0.11 -21.35 -4.04
N PHE A 275 1.09 -20.55 -4.43
CA PHE A 275 0.94 -19.54 -5.48
C PHE A 275 0.57 -20.18 -6.82
N ALA A 276 1.22 -21.29 -7.19
CA ALA A 276 0.87 -22.08 -8.37
C ALA A 276 -0.53 -22.69 -8.32
N ALA A 277 -0.96 -23.19 -7.17
CA ALA A 277 -2.30 -23.76 -7.01
C ALA A 277 -3.39 -22.69 -7.13
N LEU A 278 -3.18 -21.49 -6.56
CA LEU A 278 -4.05 -20.35 -6.82
C LEU A 278 -4.06 -19.98 -8.30
N HIS A 279 -2.92 -20.07 -8.98
CA HIS A 279 -2.85 -19.75 -10.39
C HIS A 279 -3.74 -20.64 -11.23
N GLN A 280 -3.63 -21.95 -11.03
CA GLN A 280 -4.51 -22.90 -11.69
C GLN A 280 -5.98 -22.64 -11.39
N LEU A 281 -6.33 -22.28 -10.14
CA LEU A 281 -7.71 -21.99 -9.77
C LEU A 281 -8.26 -20.78 -10.53
N VAL A 282 -7.52 -19.66 -10.56
CA VAL A 282 -7.95 -18.44 -11.23
C VAL A 282 -7.95 -18.61 -12.75
N TYR A 283 -6.87 -19.15 -13.32
CA TYR A 283 -6.76 -19.40 -14.76
C TYR A 283 -7.86 -20.33 -15.27
N ASN A 284 -8.05 -21.50 -14.65
CA ASN A 284 -9.06 -22.46 -15.13
C ASN A 284 -10.48 -21.90 -15.08
N ARG A 285 -10.75 -21.00 -14.13
CA ARG A 285 -12.06 -20.37 -13.97
C ARG A 285 -12.34 -19.30 -15.04
N TYR A 286 -11.31 -18.55 -15.43
CA TYR A 286 -11.46 -17.33 -16.24
C TYR A 286 -10.69 -17.37 -17.58
N GLN A 287 -10.08 -18.48 -17.97
CA GLN A 287 -9.34 -18.61 -19.26
C GLN A 287 -10.17 -18.31 -20.53
N GLN A 288 -11.50 -18.31 -20.44
CA GLN A 288 -12.42 -18.04 -21.55
C GLN A 288 -13.27 -16.77 -21.33
N CYS A 289 -12.94 -15.92 -20.34
CA CYS A 289 -13.70 -14.69 -20.15
C CYS A 289 -13.36 -13.67 -21.25
N GLU A 290 -14.39 -13.08 -21.85
CA GLU A 290 -14.23 -11.91 -22.70
C GLU A 290 -14.37 -10.65 -21.85
N TYR A 291 -13.30 -9.87 -21.77
CA TYR A 291 -13.39 -8.54 -21.16
C TYR A 291 -14.08 -7.59 -22.11
N SER A 292 -15.30 -7.16 -21.76
CA SER A 292 -16.05 -6.15 -22.52
C SER A 292 -16.67 -5.11 -21.59
N GLY A 293 -16.67 -3.86 -22.07
CA GLY A 293 -17.18 -2.71 -21.32
C GLY A 293 -16.22 -2.19 -20.24
N LEU A 294 -16.70 -1.22 -19.47
CA LEU A 294 -16.00 -0.66 -18.32
C LEU A 294 -16.38 -1.47 -17.08
N VAL A 295 -15.43 -2.20 -16.49
CA VAL A 295 -15.58 -2.93 -15.24
C VAL A 295 -14.69 -2.30 -14.19
N LEU A 296 -15.28 -1.71 -13.16
CA LEU A 296 -14.60 -0.80 -12.22
C LEU A 296 -14.28 -1.44 -10.88
N THR A 297 -14.87 -2.60 -10.58
CA THR A 297 -14.69 -3.28 -9.29
C THR A 297 -14.45 -4.77 -9.49
N LEU A 298 -13.81 -5.41 -8.51
CA LEU A 298 -13.63 -6.87 -8.50
C LEU A 298 -14.98 -7.58 -8.38
N ARG A 299 -15.90 -7.00 -7.61
CA ARG A 299 -17.27 -7.52 -7.49
C ARG A 299 -17.99 -7.55 -8.83
N GLU A 300 -17.94 -6.46 -9.59
CA GLU A 300 -18.56 -6.37 -10.92
C GLU A 300 -17.92 -7.36 -11.90
N ALA A 301 -16.60 -7.50 -11.86
CA ALA A 301 -15.86 -8.47 -12.68
C ALA A 301 -16.30 -9.92 -12.40
N LEU A 302 -16.44 -10.27 -11.11
CA LEU A 302 -16.92 -11.58 -10.68
C LEU A 302 -18.38 -11.84 -11.09
N GLN A 303 -19.25 -10.84 -10.95
CA GLN A 303 -20.68 -10.95 -11.31
C GLN A 303 -20.89 -11.11 -12.82
N ARG A 304 -20.13 -10.36 -13.63
CA ARG A 304 -20.23 -10.39 -15.09
C ARG A 304 -19.41 -11.49 -15.74
N ASN A 305 -18.59 -12.20 -14.97
CA ASN A 305 -17.60 -13.14 -15.49
C ASN A 305 -16.68 -12.47 -16.55
N SER A 306 -16.28 -11.23 -16.28
CA SER A 306 -15.50 -10.37 -17.19
C SER A 306 -14.21 -9.97 -16.49
N MET A 307 -13.12 -10.66 -16.81
CA MET A 307 -11.80 -10.43 -16.20
C MET A 307 -10.78 -10.02 -17.27
N ASP A 308 -10.00 -8.99 -16.95
CA ASP A 308 -8.77 -8.64 -17.68
C ASP A 308 -7.54 -8.95 -16.82
N CYS A 309 -6.34 -8.66 -17.34
CA CYS A 309 -5.08 -8.87 -16.61
C CYS A 309 -5.04 -8.16 -15.24
N ILE A 310 -5.71 -7.02 -15.12
CA ILE A 310 -5.78 -6.22 -13.89
C ILE A 310 -6.70 -6.90 -12.88
N ARG A 311 -7.93 -7.28 -13.29
CA ARG A 311 -8.93 -7.92 -12.42
C ARG A 311 -8.51 -9.31 -11.98
N VAL A 312 -7.88 -10.06 -12.88
CA VAL A 312 -7.26 -11.34 -12.54
C VAL A 312 -6.21 -11.14 -11.46
N THR A 313 -5.27 -10.19 -11.63
CA THR A 313 -4.23 -9.90 -10.63
C THR A 313 -4.81 -9.44 -9.29
N ASP A 314 -5.87 -8.63 -9.30
CA ASP A 314 -6.59 -8.21 -8.09
C ASP A 314 -7.26 -9.39 -7.37
N LEU A 315 -7.87 -10.32 -8.11
CA LEU A 315 -8.40 -11.55 -7.52
C LEU A 315 -7.28 -12.40 -6.88
N TYR A 316 -6.10 -12.52 -7.49
CA TYR A 316 -4.96 -13.18 -6.85
C TYR A 316 -4.61 -12.53 -5.53
N GLY A 317 -4.44 -11.21 -5.53
CA GLY A 317 -4.09 -10.47 -4.34
C GLY A 317 -5.14 -10.59 -3.24
N ALA A 318 -6.43 -10.59 -3.61
CA ALA A 318 -7.55 -10.81 -2.70
C ALA A 318 -7.49 -12.18 -2.03
N LEU A 319 -7.38 -13.24 -2.85
CA LEU A 319 -7.31 -14.61 -2.33
C LEU A 319 -6.04 -14.80 -1.49
N TRP A 320 -4.89 -14.31 -1.96
CA TRP A 320 -3.61 -14.42 -1.24
C TRP A 320 -3.69 -13.75 0.14
N ARG A 321 -4.07 -12.48 0.19
CA ARG A 321 -4.16 -11.72 1.43
C ARG A 321 -5.22 -12.27 2.36
N ASN A 322 -6.40 -12.66 1.86
CA ASN A 322 -7.46 -13.25 2.69
C ASN A 322 -7.09 -14.60 3.32
N MET A 323 -6.07 -15.28 2.79
CA MET A 323 -5.49 -16.48 3.43
C MET A 323 -4.43 -16.15 4.48
N GLY A 324 -4.31 -14.87 4.87
CA GLY A 324 -3.27 -14.38 5.77
C GLY A 324 -1.87 -14.42 5.16
N GLN A 325 -1.75 -14.49 3.82
CA GLN A 325 -0.44 -14.59 3.18
C GLN A 325 0.12 -13.21 2.84
N ALA A 326 1.39 -13.00 3.19
CA ALA A 326 2.13 -11.77 2.90
C ALA A 326 3.05 -11.90 1.68
N GLY A 327 3.51 -10.75 1.18
CA GLY A 327 4.49 -10.58 0.12
C GLY A 327 3.89 -10.42 -1.28
N PHE A 328 2.62 -10.07 -1.42
CA PHE A 328 1.99 -9.92 -2.73
C PHE A 328 2.43 -8.63 -3.43
N LEU A 329 2.80 -8.72 -4.71
CA LEU A 329 3.27 -7.60 -5.54
C LEU A 329 2.49 -7.56 -6.86
N PRO A 330 1.94 -6.42 -7.31
CA PRO A 330 1.58 -6.24 -8.70
C PRO A 330 2.83 -5.96 -9.56
N ILE A 331 2.92 -6.64 -10.69
CA ILE A 331 3.93 -6.40 -11.72
C ILE A 331 3.23 -5.87 -12.96
N ARG A 332 3.71 -4.74 -13.47
CA ARG A 332 3.29 -4.19 -14.75
C ARG A 332 4.32 -4.51 -15.82
N GLN A 333 3.88 -5.12 -16.90
CA GLN A 333 4.66 -5.37 -18.09
C GLN A 333 4.24 -4.37 -19.17
N ILE A 334 5.19 -3.61 -19.71
CA ILE A 334 4.94 -2.67 -20.79
C ILE A 334 5.34 -3.31 -22.10
N ARG A 335 4.39 -3.45 -23.03
CA ARG A 335 4.55 -4.17 -24.31
C ARG A 335 4.17 -3.27 -25.48
N ALA A 336 5.14 -2.54 -26.04
CA ALA A 336 5.07 -1.75 -27.28
C ALA A 336 3.67 -1.35 -27.82
N GLY A 337 2.83 -0.67 -27.02
CA GLY A 337 1.46 -0.30 -27.40
C GLY A 337 0.35 -0.76 -26.43
N MET A 338 0.67 -1.68 -25.53
CA MET A 338 -0.20 -2.27 -24.51
C MET A 338 0.54 -2.35 -23.17
N GLY A 339 -0.19 -2.42 -22.06
CA GLY A 339 0.39 -2.87 -20.80
C GLY A 339 -0.42 -4.02 -20.23
N HIS A 340 0.28 -4.91 -19.53
CA HIS A 340 -0.25 -6.15 -18.98
C HIS A 340 0.13 -6.25 -17.51
N THR A 341 -0.80 -6.62 -16.64
CA THR A 341 -0.55 -6.74 -15.20
C THR A 341 -0.54 -8.21 -14.81
N ILE A 342 0.46 -8.62 -14.02
CA ILE A 342 0.60 -9.98 -13.50
C ILE A 342 0.89 -9.96 -12.00
N ALA A 343 0.72 -11.11 -11.34
CA ALA A 343 0.96 -11.25 -9.91
C ALA A 343 2.43 -11.59 -9.62
N GLY A 344 2.96 -11.04 -8.55
CA GLY A 344 4.29 -11.30 -8.00
C GLY A 344 4.22 -11.66 -6.52
N LEU A 345 5.25 -12.35 -6.03
CA LEU A 345 5.34 -12.83 -4.66
C LEU A 345 6.77 -12.81 -4.14
N ILE A 346 6.99 -12.13 -3.00
CA ILE A 346 8.24 -12.20 -2.24
C ILE A 346 8.29 -13.55 -1.50
N LEU A 347 9.27 -14.39 -1.81
CA LEU A 347 9.52 -15.65 -1.08
C LEU A 347 10.41 -15.44 0.15
N HIS A 348 11.44 -14.62 0.00
CA HIS A 348 12.41 -14.31 1.05
C HIS A 348 12.71 -12.81 1.02
N PRO A 349 12.19 -12.00 1.97
CA PRO A 349 12.62 -10.60 2.09
C PRO A 349 14.04 -10.52 2.67
N GLY A 350 14.79 -9.46 2.33
CA GLY A 350 16.05 -9.09 3.00
C GLY A 350 17.36 -9.41 2.28
N ASP A 351 18.47 -9.30 3.03
CA ASP A 351 19.85 -9.10 2.53
C ASP A 351 20.49 -10.30 1.82
N ARG A 352 19.88 -11.49 1.90
CA ARG A 352 20.41 -12.72 1.28
C ARG A 352 19.99 -12.88 -0.20
N GLY A 353 19.52 -11.80 -0.81
CA GLY A 353 18.97 -11.77 -2.16
C GLY A 353 17.48 -12.03 -2.13
N GLU A 354 16.69 -10.99 -2.36
CA GLU A 354 15.24 -11.11 -2.45
C GLU A 354 14.86 -12.01 -3.62
N VAL A 355 14.11 -13.08 -3.33
CA VAL A 355 13.59 -13.97 -4.37
C VAL A 355 12.13 -13.62 -4.60
N ILE A 356 11.85 -13.03 -5.76
CA ILE A 356 10.49 -12.76 -6.21
C ILE A 356 10.13 -13.76 -7.31
N ILE A 357 8.96 -14.36 -7.20
CA ILE A 357 8.36 -15.15 -8.27
C ILE A 357 7.12 -14.47 -8.84
N SER A 358 6.85 -14.66 -10.12
CA SER A 358 5.69 -14.09 -10.80
C SER A 358 4.86 -15.15 -11.51
N MET A 359 3.56 -14.89 -11.62
CA MET A 359 2.60 -15.70 -12.38
C MET A 359 1.63 -14.79 -13.11
N ASP A 360 1.37 -15.14 -14.36
CA ASP A 360 0.43 -14.45 -15.23
C ASP A 360 -0.87 -15.25 -15.28
N GLY A 361 -1.91 -14.68 -14.68
CA GLY A 361 -3.20 -15.35 -14.59
C GLY A 361 -4.00 -15.41 -15.89
N MET A 362 -3.51 -14.78 -16.96
CA MET A 362 -4.14 -14.84 -18.28
C MET A 362 -3.53 -15.93 -19.19
N ILE A 363 -2.46 -16.59 -18.76
CA ILE A 363 -1.80 -17.65 -19.54
C ILE A 363 -1.80 -18.99 -18.79
N ALA A 364 -1.87 -20.09 -19.56
CA ALA A 364 -1.92 -21.45 -19.02
C ALA A 364 -0.64 -21.89 -18.30
N GLU A 365 0.46 -21.17 -18.49
CA GLU A 365 1.76 -21.54 -17.95
C GLU A 365 1.74 -21.48 -16.42
N ASN A 366 1.77 -22.67 -15.80
CA ASN A 366 1.71 -22.81 -14.34
C ASN A 366 3.12 -22.89 -13.69
N ARG A 367 4.15 -22.36 -14.34
CA ARG A 367 5.49 -22.33 -13.77
C ARG A 367 5.78 -20.93 -13.25
N PRO A 368 6.00 -20.75 -11.93
CA PRO A 368 6.44 -19.47 -11.42
C PRO A 368 7.77 -19.08 -12.06
N ARG A 369 7.85 -17.85 -12.53
CA ARG A 369 9.07 -17.27 -13.11
C ARG A 369 9.77 -16.44 -12.06
N ARG A 370 11.10 -16.34 -12.11
CA ARG A 370 11.84 -15.44 -11.21
C ARG A 370 11.78 -14.03 -11.77
N TRP A 371 11.64 -13.04 -10.90
CA TRP A 371 11.89 -11.65 -11.26
C TRP A 371 13.39 -11.45 -11.52
N PRO A 372 13.80 -10.69 -12.56
CA PRO A 372 12.96 -9.92 -13.49
C PRO A 372 12.55 -10.66 -14.77
N ASP A 373 12.87 -11.96 -14.89
CA ASP A 373 12.58 -12.86 -16.03
C ASP A 373 11.09 -13.23 -16.17
N THR A 374 10.22 -12.23 -16.09
CA THR A 374 8.76 -12.38 -16.12
C THR A 374 8.17 -12.43 -17.53
N ALA A 375 9.01 -12.40 -18.57
CA ALA A 375 8.60 -12.37 -19.98
C ALA A 375 7.94 -13.70 -20.43
N GLY A 376 6.64 -13.84 -20.16
CA GLY A 376 5.79 -14.98 -20.56
C GLY A 376 5.92 -15.33 -22.04
N GLY A 377 6.05 -16.62 -22.34
CA GLY A 377 6.14 -17.16 -23.70
C GLY A 377 4.89 -16.80 -24.51
N GLY A 378 5.11 -16.26 -25.71
CA GLY A 378 4.07 -15.90 -26.66
C GLY A 378 4.50 -14.76 -27.57
N GLN A 379 5.01 -13.67 -27.00
CA GLN A 379 5.56 -12.54 -27.74
C GLN A 379 6.62 -11.81 -26.88
N SER A 380 7.66 -12.52 -26.45
CA SER A 380 8.89 -11.87 -25.90
C SER A 380 9.42 -10.78 -26.85
N GLY A 381 9.04 -10.89 -28.12
CA GLY A 381 9.06 -9.93 -29.23
C GLY A 381 8.51 -8.52 -28.97
N GLU A 382 7.78 -8.23 -27.89
CA GLU A 382 7.17 -6.90 -27.67
C GLU A 382 7.40 -6.29 -26.29
N LEU A 383 7.90 -7.07 -25.32
CA LEU A 383 8.13 -6.58 -23.95
C LEU A 383 9.26 -5.56 -23.90
N VAL A 384 8.93 -4.34 -23.47
CA VAL A 384 9.83 -3.18 -23.42
C VAL A 384 10.49 -3.06 -22.04
N CYS A 385 9.68 -3.09 -20.99
CA CYS A 385 10.15 -3.01 -19.61
C CYS A 385 9.15 -3.68 -18.66
N ASN A 386 9.63 -3.97 -17.45
CA ASN A 386 8.81 -4.42 -16.33
C ASN A 386 8.90 -3.41 -15.19
N GLU A 387 7.81 -3.20 -14.48
CA GLU A 387 7.70 -2.37 -13.29
C GLU A 387 7.10 -3.22 -12.17
N LEU A 388 7.69 -3.11 -10.99
CA LEU A 388 7.30 -3.80 -9.78
C LEU A 388 6.79 -2.76 -8.79
N PHE A 389 5.67 -3.05 -8.15
CA PHE A 389 5.03 -2.14 -7.22
C PHE A 389 4.83 -2.80 -5.85
N TYR A 390 4.82 -1.99 -4.80
CA TYR A 390 4.49 -2.43 -3.44
C TYR A 390 3.45 -1.53 -2.80
N ARG A 391 2.77 -2.00 -1.75
CA ARG A 391 1.74 -1.20 -1.06
C ARG A 391 2.31 0.17 -0.67
N GLY A 392 1.53 1.21 -0.91
CA GLY A 392 1.74 2.56 -0.41
C GLY A 392 0.76 2.90 0.72
N LEU A 393 0.63 4.19 1.01
CA LEU A 393 -0.29 4.73 2.01
C LEU A 393 -1.78 4.51 1.64
N ASP A 394 -2.18 4.79 0.41
CA ASP A 394 -3.49 4.42 -0.20
C ASP A 394 -3.26 4.01 -1.64
N GLY A 395 -2.68 2.83 -1.88
CA GLY A 395 -2.41 2.36 -3.23
C GLY A 395 -1.08 1.67 -3.32
N TYR A 396 -0.26 2.07 -4.29
CA TYR A 396 1.03 1.46 -4.55
C TYR A 396 2.12 2.52 -4.79
N VAL A 397 3.35 2.15 -4.47
CA VAL A 397 4.57 2.89 -4.79
C VAL A 397 5.43 2.06 -5.73
N PHE A 398 6.18 2.74 -6.60
CA PHE A 398 7.16 2.09 -7.47
C PHE A 398 8.24 1.45 -6.60
N LEU A 399 8.43 0.14 -6.73
CA LEU A 399 9.49 -0.58 -6.03
C LEU A 399 10.73 -0.66 -6.91
N GLU A 400 10.54 -1.06 -8.17
CA GLU A 400 11.64 -1.29 -9.09
C GLU A 400 11.17 -1.35 -10.55
N GLY A 401 12.03 -0.95 -11.49
CA GLY A 401 11.82 -1.14 -12.92
C GLY A 401 13.04 -1.75 -13.60
N VAL A 402 12.79 -2.61 -14.58
CA VAL A 402 13.84 -3.25 -15.41
C VAL A 402 13.54 -3.02 -16.89
N ILE A 403 14.53 -2.47 -17.59
CA ILE A 403 14.47 -2.24 -19.03
C ILE A 403 14.90 -3.52 -19.75
N VAL A 404 14.01 -4.04 -20.59
CA VAL A 404 14.24 -5.30 -21.32
C VAL A 404 14.81 -5.05 -22.71
N ARG A 405 14.58 -3.86 -23.29
CA ARG A 405 14.92 -3.53 -24.68
C ARG A 405 15.47 -2.13 -24.89
N GLY A 406 16.10 -1.93 -26.05
CA GLY A 406 16.71 -0.66 -26.43
C GLY A 406 18.15 -0.53 -25.94
N SER A 407 18.73 0.65 -26.08
CA SER A 407 20.13 0.90 -25.71
C SER A 407 20.41 0.70 -24.22
N GLN A 408 19.40 0.83 -23.36
CA GLN A 408 19.47 0.65 -21.91
C GLN A 408 18.99 -0.75 -21.44
N ALA A 409 18.88 -1.74 -22.34
CA ALA A 409 18.46 -3.08 -21.96
C ALA A 409 19.40 -3.72 -20.93
N GLY A 410 18.83 -4.14 -19.79
CA GLY A 410 19.53 -4.64 -18.60
C GLY A 410 19.59 -3.62 -17.46
N THR A 411 19.27 -2.35 -17.71
CA THR A 411 19.23 -1.34 -16.64
C THR A 411 18.07 -1.62 -15.67
N ARG A 412 18.41 -1.61 -14.39
CA ARG A 412 17.52 -1.78 -13.24
C ARG A 412 17.57 -0.52 -12.38
N ILE A 413 16.40 0.03 -12.07
CA ILE A 413 16.26 1.16 -11.15
C ILE A 413 15.34 0.73 -10.01
N GLN A 414 15.84 0.77 -8.80
CA GLN A 414 15.12 0.47 -7.56
C GLN A 414 14.87 1.77 -6.80
N ALA A 415 13.65 1.97 -6.33
CA ALA A 415 13.33 3.06 -5.41
C ALA A 415 13.48 2.61 -3.95
N ALA A 416 13.69 3.58 -3.06
CA ALA A 416 13.65 3.34 -1.63
C ALA A 416 12.21 3.09 -1.16
N VAL A 417 12.03 2.06 -0.34
CA VAL A 417 10.79 1.70 0.37
C VAL A 417 11.20 1.31 1.80
N PRO A 418 11.34 2.29 2.73
CA PRO A 418 12.06 2.11 3.99
C PRO A 418 11.49 1.02 4.92
N TRP A 419 10.18 0.79 4.88
CA TRP A 419 9.49 -0.24 5.69
C TRP A 419 9.63 -1.67 5.13
N LEU A 420 10.18 -1.85 3.94
CA LEU A 420 10.38 -3.17 3.33
C LEU A 420 11.84 -3.61 3.50
N PRO A 421 12.13 -4.75 4.17
CA PRO A 421 13.51 -5.21 4.40
C PRO A 421 14.31 -5.39 3.11
N GLY A 422 15.52 -4.84 3.06
CA GLY A 422 16.42 -4.89 1.89
C GLY A 422 16.11 -3.86 0.80
N ARG A 423 15.18 -2.93 1.05
CA ARG A 423 14.72 -1.91 0.10
C ARG A 423 14.84 -0.49 0.65
N GLN A 424 15.67 -0.27 1.67
CA GLN A 424 15.86 1.03 2.34
C GLN A 424 16.52 2.08 1.43
N GLU A 425 17.29 1.65 0.43
CA GLU A 425 18.05 2.53 -0.44
C GLU A 425 17.59 2.41 -1.90
N ALA A 426 17.57 3.56 -2.58
CA ALA A 426 17.41 3.61 -4.02
C ALA A 426 18.73 3.19 -4.69
N THR A 427 18.64 2.37 -5.73
CA THR A 427 19.83 1.91 -6.46
C THR A 427 19.60 1.92 -7.96
N ARG A 428 20.68 2.12 -8.70
CA ARG A 428 20.72 1.93 -10.14
C ARG A 428 21.82 0.93 -10.46
N SER A 429 21.48 -0.12 -11.18
CA SER A 429 22.40 -1.20 -11.54
C SER A 429 22.14 -1.68 -12.97
N ASN A 430 23.09 -2.42 -13.52
CA ASN A 430 22.89 -3.20 -14.73
C ASN A 430 22.85 -4.68 -14.34
N LEU A 431 21.88 -5.40 -14.85
CA LEU A 431 21.80 -6.85 -14.71
C LEU A 431 22.84 -7.48 -15.64
N ASP A 432 23.67 -8.37 -15.10
CA ASP A 432 24.57 -9.19 -15.90
C ASP A 432 23.73 -10.03 -16.87
N ARG A 433 24.06 -9.97 -18.16
CA ARG A 433 23.32 -10.63 -19.24
C ARG A 433 23.56 -12.13 -19.31
#